data_AF-A0AB37QLJ2-F1
#
_entry.id   AF-A0AB37QLJ2-F1
#
_cell.length_a   1.000
_cell.length_b   1.000
_cell.length_c   1.000
_cell.angle_alpha   90.00
_cell.angle_beta   90.00
_cell.angle_gamma   90.00
#
_symmetry.space_group_name_H-M   'P 1'
#
loop_
_entity.id
_entity.type
_entity.pdbx_description
1 polymer ?
#
loop_
_entity_poly.entity_id
_entity_poly.type
_entity_poly.pdbx_seq_one_letter_code
_entity_poly.pdbx_strand_id
1 'polypeptide(L)' 'MGMKGFDTVAVYACCACHDVIDGRATGDVDWQDMPRAIAETHEALIRAGILTVKGVA' A
#
# COMPACT_ATOMS: atom_id res chain seq x y z
N MET A 1 -19.67 -0.71 -11.57
CA MET A 1 -18.24 -0.99 -11.77
C MET A 1 -17.44 0.01 -10.96
N GLY A 2 -16.70 -0.45 -9.95
CA GLY A 2 -15.81 0.42 -9.18
C GLY A 2 -14.58 0.80 -10.01
N MET A 3 -14.15 2.06 -9.92
CA MET A 3 -12.90 2.51 -10.51
C MET A 3 -11.76 1.69 -9.91
N LYS A 4 -10.87 1.12 -10.74
CA LYS A 4 -9.66 0.47 -10.25
C LYS A 4 -8.84 1.51 -9.47
N GLY A 5 -8.44 1.17 -8.25
CA GLY A 5 -7.57 2.02 -7.44
C GLY A 5 -6.20 2.22 -8.09
N PHE A 6 -5.52 3.31 -7.75
CA PHE A 6 -4.16 3.56 -8.22
C PHE A 6 -3.19 2.63 -7.50
N ASP A 7 -2.30 1.97 -8.25
CA ASP A 7 -1.29 1.08 -7.66
C ASP A 7 -0.28 1.87 -6.77
N THR A 8 -0.20 3.21 -6.93
CA THR A 8 0.56 4.13 -6.05
C THR A 8 -0.17 4.48 -4.75
N VAL A 9 -1.33 3.89 -4.49
CA VAL A 9 -2.07 4.01 -3.22
C VAL A 9 -2.35 2.60 -2.68
N ALA A 10 -1.50 1.63 -3.05
CA ALA A 10 -1.52 0.26 -2.57
C ALA A 10 -0.47 0.04 -1.48
N VAL A 11 -0.64 -1.03 -0.70
CA VAL A 11 0.31 -1.47 0.33
C VAL A 11 0.77 -2.89 0.10
N TYR A 12 2.01 -3.19 0.44
CA TYR A 12 2.44 -4.57 0.62
C TYR A 12 1.76 -5.17 1.85
N ALA A 13 1.01 -6.24 1.63
CA ALA A 13 0.31 -6.98 2.65
C ALA A 13 0.54 -8.47 2.45
N CYS A 14 0.74 -9.21 3.56
CA CYS A 14 0.59 -10.66 3.51
C CYS A 14 -0.88 -11.02 3.22
N CYS A 15 -1.14 -12.28 2.86
CA CYS A 15 -2.49 -12.73 2.54
C CYS A 15 -3.52 -12.44 3.65
N ALA A 16 -3.15 -12.64 4.92
CA ALA A 16 -4.02 -12.38 6.05
C ALA A 16 -4.39 -10.89 6.19
N CYS A 17 -3.39 -9.99 6.14
CA CYS A 17 -3.66 -8.54 6.22
C CYS A 17 -4.46 -8.05 5.02
N HIS A 18 -4.17 -8.55 3.83
CA HIS A 18 -4.90 -8.23 2.60
C HIS A 18 -6.39 -8.58 2.71
N ASP A 19 -6.71 -9.73 3.30
CA ASP A 19 -8.10 -10.13 3.51
C ASP A 19 -8.83 -9.26 4.54
N VAL A 20 -8.15 -8.78 5.58
CA VAL A 20 -8.75 -7.84 6.56
C VAL A 20 -8.98 -6.47 5.92
N ILE A 21 -8.00 -5.92 5.19
CA ILE A 21 -8.09 -4.61 4.51
C ILE A 21 -9.24 -4.60 3.50
N ASP A 22 -9.42 -5.69 2.76
CA ASP A 22 -10.49 -5.82 1.77
C ASP A 22 -11.86 -6.18 2.38
N GLY A 23 -11.96 -6.29 3.71
CA GLY A 23 -13.19 -6.65 4.41
C GLY A 23 -13.64 -8.10 4.19
N ARG A 24 -12.72 -9.00 3.79
CA ARG A 24 -12.97 -10.44 3.61
C ARG A 24 -12.75 -11.26 4.89
N ALA A 25 -12.02 -10.72 5.86
CA ALA A 25 -11.77 -11.35 7.16
C ALA A 25 -11.88 -10.34 8.30
N THR A 26 -12.09 -10.83 9.51
CA THR A 26 -12.06 -10.02 10.74
C THR A 26 -10.62 -9.85 11.22
N GLY A 27 -10.25 -8.62 11.61
CA GLY A 27 -8.96 -8.32 12.22
C GLY A 27 -8.83 -6.83 12.53
N ASP A 28 -7.74 -6.47 13.19
CA ASP A 28 -7.47 -5.09 13.59
C ASP A 28 -6.55 -4.44 12.56
N VAL A 29 -7.09 -3.42 11.87
CA VAL A 29 -6.33 -2.49 11.04
C VAL A 29 -6.73 -1.09 11.47
N ASP A 30 -5.76 -0.32 11.95
CA ASP A 30 -5.95 1.12 12.13
C ASP A 30 -5.78 1.81 10.78
N TRP A 31 -6.84 2.44 10.28
CA TRP A 31 -6.78 3.18 9.03
C TRP A 31 -5.85 4.40 9.09
N GLN A 32 -5.49 4.87 10.29
CA GLN A 32 -4.45 5.89 10.49
C GLN A 32 -3.04 5.39 10.15
N ASP A 33 -2.80 4.07 10.16
CA ASP A 33 -1.52 3.48 9.75
C ASP A 33 -1.38 3.35 8.23
N MET A 34 -2.48 3.42 7.48
CA MET A 34 -2.46 3.19 6.02
C MET A 34 -1.53 4.16 5.25
N PRO A 35 -1.48 5.47 5.56
CA PRO A 35 -0.52 6.38 4.92
C PRO A 35 0.94 5.97 5.14
N ARG A 36 1.27 5.47 6.34
CA ARG A 36 2.60 4.96 6.66
C ARG A 36 2.90 3.68 5.85
N ALA A 37 1.97 2.73 5.80
CA ALA A 37 2.13 1.51 5.02
C ALA A 37 2.29 1.77 3.51
N ILE A 38 1.61 2.78 2.96
CA ILE A 38 1.79 3.23 1.57
C ILE A 38 3.20 3.81 1.38
N ALA A 39 3.66 4.66 2.30
CA ALA A 39 4.99 5.26 2.24
C ALA A 39 6.10 4.18 2.30
N GLU A 40 5.98 3.20 3.20
CA GLU A 40 6.91 2.07 3.31
C GLU A 40 6.92 1.21 2.02
N THR A 41 5.76 1.02 1.40
CA THR A 41 5.64 0.32 0.11
C THR A 41 6.33 1.09 -1.01
N HIS A 42 6.14 2.41 -1.08
CA HIS A 42 6.87 3.26 -2.02
C HIS A 42 8.37 3.20 -1.79
N GLU A 43 8.84 3.25 -0.54
CA GLU A 43 10.27 3.14 -0.22
C GLU A 43 10.86 1.81 -0.72
N ALA A 44 10.16 0.70 -0.50
CA ALA A 44 10.58 -0.62 -1.00
C ALA A 44 10.66 -0.65 -2.54
N LEU A 45 9.65 -0.09 -3.21
CA LEU A 45 9.62 -0.01 -4.68
C LEU A 45 10.73 0.91 -5.24
N ILE A 46 11.06 1.99 -4.54
CA ILE A 46 12.19 2.88 -4.89
C ILE A 46 13.51 2.13 -4.77
N ARG A 47 13.73 1.44 -3.63
CA ARG A 47 14.94 0.63 -3.40
C ARG A 47 15.09 -0.49 -4.43
N ALA A 48 13.97 -1.05 -4.93
CA ALA A 48 13.96 -2.05 -5.99
C ALA A 48 14.12 -1.47 -7.41
N GLY A 49 14.14 -0.13 -7.56
CA GLY A 49 14.21 0.53 -8.87
C GLY A 49 12.91 0.49 -9.69
N ILE A 50 11.78 0.15 -9.06
CA ILE A 50 10.46 0.04 -9.73
C ILE A 50 9.74 1.39 -9.73
N LEU A 51 9.79 2.13 -8.62
CA LEU A 51 9.21 3.46 -8.49
C LEU A 51 10.31 4.51 -8.50
N THR A 52 10.11 5.62 -9.20
CA THR A 52 11.07 6.73 -9.27
C THR A 52 10.35 8.05 -9.01
N VAL A 53 10.89 8.85 -8.08
CA VAL A 53 10.44 10.23 -7.86
C VAL A 53 11.30 11.17 -8.70
N LYS A 54 10.68 11.93 -9.60
CA LYS A 54 11.36 12.93 -10.41
C LYS A 54 11.39 14.28 -9.68
N GLY A 55 12.48 15.03 -9.79
CA GLY A 55 12.59 16.40 -9.27
C GLY A 55 13.04 16.52 -7.82
N VAL A 56 13.53 15.44 -7.22
CA VAL A 56 14.35 15.49 -6.00
C VAL A 56 15.80 15.77 -6.39
N ALA A 57 16.42 16.71 -5.68
CA ALA A 57 17.78 17.22 -5.92
C ALA A 57 18.86 16.15 -5.65
#